data_AF-A0A3M1SSQ3-F1
#
_entry.id   AF-A0A3M1SSQ3-F1
#
_cell.length_a   1.000
_cell.length_b   1.000
_cell.length_c   1.000
_cell.angle_alpha   90.00
_cell.angle_beta   90.00
_cell.angle_gamma   90.00
#
_symmetry.space_group_name_H-M   'P 1'
#
loop_
_entity.id
_entity.type
_entity.pdbx_description
1 polymer ?
#
loop_
_entity_poly.entity_id
_entity_poly.type
_entity_poly.pdbx_seq_one_letter_code
_entity_poly.pdbx_strand_id
1 'polypeptide(L)'
;MRPSRDILVVVLGAAYEVGKLERYVAQFLIDRGIDILIPTMAECNQLSSGVRHRDRFWCVGGVTVSRVSRAKGNEAPMVYVVGLDRVAEGESNPQLRNQLAVALTRSIGWVRVSGVGNYPLYAEFDRAIRSGETLNLTFDRPPSKPMERTEMGELVRRYAPGRESLAGADLTGAQLGGMDLRNADLIGTQLVGADLGGAILDGAKLAIANLTGANLMGASLKGAKLVGAILTNARLKKS
;
A
#
# COMPACT_ATOMS: atom_id res chain seq x y z
N MET A 1 -8.83 -31.81 -9.51
CA MET A 1 -8.36 -31.55 -8.14
C MET A 1 -8.09 -30.06 -7.99
N ARG A 2 -8.67 -29.39 -6.99
CA ARG A 2 -8.33 -27.98 -6.73
C ARG A 2 -6.91 -27.96 -6.17
N PRO A 3 -5.99 -27.10 -6.66
CA PRO A 3 -4.70 -26.92 -6.01
C PRO A 3 -4.93 -26.62 -4.53
N SER A 4 -4.11 -27.19 -3.64
CA SER A 4 -4.14 -26.91 -2.19
C SER A 4 -4.08 -25.40 -1.99
N ARG A 5 -5.17 -24.81 -1.47
CA ARG A 5 -5.27 -23.36 -1.20
C ARG A 5 -5.00 -23.08 0.27
N ASP A 6 -4.06 -23.82 0.83
CA ASP A 6 -3.98 -24.01 2.28
C ASP A 6 -3.13 -22.93 2.94
N ILE A 7 -2.08 -22.46 2.23
CA ILE A 7 -1.12 -21.50 2.75
C ILE A 7 -0.91 -20.36 1.74
N LEU A 8 -1.09 -19.14 2.24
CA LEU A 8 -0.80 -17.91 1.52
C LEU A 8 0.21 -17.06 2.31
N VAL A 9 1.27 -16.62 1.66
CA VAL A 9 2.21 -15.64 2.19
C VAL A 9 1.92 -14.29 1.55
N VAL A 10 1.56 -13.29 2.34
CA VAL A 10 1.30 -11.93 1.90
C VAL A 10 2.44 -11.02 2.32
N VAL A 11 3.09 -10.39 1.34
CA VAL A 11 4.21 -9.48 1.56
C VAL A 11 3.72 -8.03 1.57
N LEU A 12 4.03 -7.32 2.65
CA LEU A 12 3.72 -5.91 2.86
C LEU A 12 4.88 -5.02 2.40
N GLY A 13 4.56 -3.81 1.95
CA GLY A 13 5.56 -2.78 1.64
C GLY A 13 5.26 -1.93 0.41
N ALA A 14 6.09 -0.93 0.20
CA ALA A 14 6.03 -0.04 -0.96
C ALA A 14 6.53 -0.72 -2.24
N ALA A 15 6.05 -0.28 -3.40
CA ALA A 15 6.14 -1.01 -4.67
C ALA A 15 7.57 -1.41 -5.11
N TYR A 16 8.59 -0.61 -4.79
CA TYR A 16 9.98 -0.90 -5.17
C TYR A 16 10.63 -1.96 -4.26
N GLU A 17 10.43 -1.84 -2.94
CA GLU A 17 11.07 -2.74 -1.97
C GLU A 17 10.33 -4.06 -1.80
N VAL A 18 9.00 -4.06 -1.98
CA VAL A 18 8.17 -5.26 -1.83
C VAL A 18 8.58 -6.36 -2.81
N GLY A 19 9.08 -6.00 -3.99
CA GLY A 19 9.56 -6.98 -4.98
C GLY A 19 10.89 -7.63 -4.63
N LYS A 20 11.71 -7.03 -3.76
CA LYS A 20 12.92 -7.65 -3.21
C LYS A 20 12.54 -8.63 -2.11
N LEU A 21 11.66 -8.20 -1.19
CA LEU A 21 11.20 -9.04 -0.08
C LEU A 21 10.39 -10.25 -0.58
N GLU A 22 9.50 -10.07 -1.57
CA GLU A 22 8.76 -11.17 -2.22
C GLU A 22 9.70 -12.24 -2.79
N ARG A 23 10.76 -11.82 -3.49
CA ARG A 23 11.75 -12.75 -4.05
C ARG A 23 12.60 -13.41 -2.97
N TYR A 24 13.00 -12.67 -1.94
CA TYR A 24 13.74 -13.22 -0.80
C TYR A 24 12.94 -14.31 -0.09
N VAL A 25 11.67 -14.04 0.23
CA VAL A 25 10.78 -15.01 0.89
C VAL A 25 10.55 -16.24 0.01
N ALA A 26 10.32 -16.03 -1.29
CA ALA A 26 10.13 -17.15 -2.22
C ALA A 26 11.38 -18.04 -2.31
N GLN A 27 12.58 -17.44 -2.45
CA GLN A 27 13.84 -18.19 -2.45
C GLN A 27 14.06 -18.95 -1.15
N PHE A 28 13.82 -18.31 0.00
CA PHE A 28 13.97 -18.93 1.32
C PHE A 28 13.13 -20.19 1.51
N LEU A 29 11.92 -20.22 0.93
CA LEU A 29 11.01 -21.36 0.96
C LEU A 29 11.48 -22.47 0.00
N ILE A 30 11.90 -22.10 -1.21
CA ILE A 30 12.48 -23.05 -2.18
C ILE A 30 13.69 -23.77 -1.60
N ASP A 31 14.59 -23.04 -0.93
CA ASP A 31 15.79 -23.59 -0.30
C ASP A 31 15.46 -24.63 0.80
N ARG A 32 14.22 -24.66 1.29
CA ARG A 32 13.70 -25.62 2.27
C ARG A 32 12.87 -26.74 1.64
N GLY A 33 12.87 -26.84 0.31
CA GLY A 33 12.11 -27.83 -0.43
C GLY A 33 10.59 -27.57 -0.42
N ILE A 34 10.17 -26.32 -0.19
CA ILE A 34 8.76 -25.93 -0.25
C ILE A 34 8.47 -25.38 -1.64
N ASP A 35 7.54 -26.01 -2.34
CA ASP A 35 7.07 -25.52 -3.63
C ASP A 35 6.34 -24.18 -3.44
N ILE A 36 6.63 -23.21 -4.30
CA ILE A 36 6.02 -21.89 -4.26
C ILE A 36 5.42 -21.47 -5.60
N LEU A 37 4.52 -20.50 -5.55
CA LEU A 37 4.09 -19.73 -6.72
C LEU A 37 4.11 -18.24 -6.41
N ILE A 38 4.77 -17.47 -7.26
CA ILE A 38 4.59 -16.01 -7.33
C ILE A 38 3.48 -15.74 -8.35
N PRO A 39 2.35 -15.10 -7.98
CA PRO A 39 1.30 -14.77 -8.94
C PRO A 39 1.88 -14.00 -10.12
N THR A 40 1.38 -14.30 -11.32
CA THR A 40 1.92 -13.90 -12.65
C THR A 40 2.97 -14.81 -13.26
N MET A 41 3.56 -15.75 -12.53
CA MET A 41 4.48 -16.74 -13.13
C MET A 41 3.74 -17.90 -13.79
N ALA A 42 4.36 -18.48 -14.83
CA ALA A 42 3.81 -19.63 -15.54
C ALA A 42 3.88 -20.89 -14.69
N GLU A 43 5.01 -21.09 -14.01
CA GLU A 43 5.33 -22.34 -13.31
C GLU A 43 5.58 -22.12 -11.81
N CYS A 44 5.47 -23.21 -11.05
CA CYS A 44 5.86 -23.24 -9.65
C CYS A 44 7.39 -23.09 -9.56
N ASN A 45 7.89 -22.51 -8.46
CA ASN A 45 9.31 -22.29 -8.19
C ASN A 45 10.03 -21.37 -9.20
N GLN A 46 9.27 -20.67 -10.04
CA GLN A 46 9.83 -19.71 -10.98
C GLN A 46 9.99 -18.33 -10.31
N LEU A 47 11.22 -17.82 -10.26
CA LEU A 47 11.56 -16.52 -9.65
C LEU A 47 11.95 -15.42 -10.66
N SER A 48 12.23 -15.82 -11.91
CA SER A 48 12.74 -14.96 -12.98
C SER A 48 11.78 -14.89 -14.18
N SER A 49 11.98 -13.86 -15.00
CA SER A 49 11.08 -13.50 -16.10
C SER A 49 10.86 -14.65 -17.09
N GLY A 50 9.60 -15.04 -17.26
CA GLY A 50 9.12 -15.91 -18.33
C GLY A 50 7.71 -15.52 -18.76
N VAL A 51 7.01 -16.43 -19.43
CA VAL A 51 5.62 -16.22 -19.86
C VAL A 51 4.76 -15.89 -18.64
N ARG A 52 3.98 -14.80 -18.73
CA ARG A 52 3.16 -14.34 -17.60
C ARG A 52 1.73 -14.81 -17.71
N HIS A 53 1.23 -15.51 -16.71
CA HIS A 53 -0.17 -15.94 -16.62
C HIS A 53 -0.91 -15.10 -15.59
N ARG A 54 -1.74 -14.15 -16.04
CA ARG A 54 -2.41 -13.18 -15.16
C ARG A 54 -3.51 -13.79 -14.29
N ASP A 55 -4.01 -14.96 -14.64
CA ASP A 55 -5.16 -15.57 -13.98
C ASP A 55 -4.77 -16.68 -12.98
N ARG A 56 -3.49 -17.04 -12.95
CA ARG A 56 -2.99 -18.06 -12.02
C ARG A 56 -2.60 -17.42 -10.69
N PHE A 57 -3.16 -17.98 -9.61
CA PHE A 57 -2.85 -17.57 -8.24
C PHE A 57 -2.41 -18.73 -7.33
N TRP A 58 -2.72 -19.98 -7.69
CA TRP A 58 -2.41 -21.16 -6.88
C TRP A 58 -1.55 -22.18 -7.64
N CYS A 59 -0.73 -22.91 -6.89
CA CYS A 59 -0.02 -24.11 -7.32
C CYS A 59 -0.48 -25.33 -6.52
N VAL A 60 -0.50 -26.50 -7.14
CA VAL A 60 -0.85 -27.74 -6.44
C VAL A 60 0.31 -28.11 -5.53
N GLY A 61 0.04 -28.37 -4.24
CA GLY A 61 1.05 -28.80 -3.26
C GLY A 61 1.98 -27.70 -2.77
N GLY A 62 1.85 -26.46 -3.27
CA GLY A 62 2.75 -25.37 -2.95
C GLY A 62 2.09 -24.19 -2.25
N VAL A 63 2.94 -23.24 -1.86
CA VAL A 63 2.62 -22.01 -1.14
C VAL A 63 2.58 -20.84 -2.11
N THR A 64 1.52 -20.04 -2.08
CA THR A 64 1.50 -18.80 -2.86
C THR A 64 2.21 -17.69 -2.09
N VAL A 65 3.21 -17.03 -2.70
CA VAL A 65 3.87 -15.85 -2.18
C VAL A 65 3.43 -14.64 -3.01
N SER A 66 2.68 -13.73 -2.40
CA SER A 66 1.96 -12.68 -3.13
C SER A 66 2.10 -11.32 -2.47
N ARG A 67 2.20 -10.28 -3.29
CA ARG A 67 1.91 -8.90 -2.86
C ARG A 67 0.44 -8.74 -2.50
N VAL A 68 0.13 -7.78 -1.63
CA VAL A 68 -1.25 -7.47 -1.22
C VAL A 68 -2.17 -7.18 -2.41
N SER A 69 -1.68 -6.43 -3.40
CA SER A 69 -2.48 -6.05 -4.58
C SER A 69 -2.97 -7.26 -5.39
N ARG A 70 -2.21 -8.36 -5.39
CA ARG A 70 -2.56 -9.61 -6.08
C ARG A 70 -3.34 -10.57 -5.18
N ALA A 71 -3.16 -10.48 -3.87
CA ALA A 71 -3.87 -11.32 -2.91
C ALA A 71 -5.36 -10.96 -2.76
N LYS A 72 -5.78 -9.76 -3.20
CA LYS A 72 -7.19 -9.34 -3.13
C LYS A 72 -8.11 -10.34 -3.82
N GLY A 73 -9.17 -10.77 -3.12
CA GLY A 73 -10.14 -11.74 -3.63
C GLY A 73 -9.68 -13.20 -3.55
N ASN A 74 -8.49 -13.46 -2.99
CA ASN A 74 -8.01 -14.79 -2.68
C ASN A 74 -7.93 -14.96 -1.16
N GLU A 75 -8.23 -16.16 -0.67
CA GLU A 75 -8.27 -16.47 0.75
C GLU A 75 -7.64 -17.83 0.99
N ALA A 76 -7.07 -18.01 2.19
CA ALA A 76 -6.46 -19.27 2.62
C ALA A 76 -6.79 -19.55 4.10
N PRO A 77 -6.87 -20.82 4.50
CA PRO A 77 -6.95 -21.23 5.91
C PRO A 77 -5.79 -20.71 6.77
N MET A 78 -4.58 -20.64 6.21
CA MET A 78 -3.38 -20.13 6.87
C MET A 78 -2.76 -18.98 6.06
N VAL A 79 -2.61 -17.81 6.70
CA VAL A 79 -1.95 -16.65 6.09
C VAL A 79 -0.73 -16.23 6.88
N TYR A 80 0.41 -16.14 6.23
CA TYR A 80 1.61 -15.52 6.78
C TYR A 80 1.76 -14.11 6.22
N VAL A 81 1.71 -13.11 7.08
CA VAL A 81 1.93 -11.71 6.73
C VAL A 81 3.38 -11.35 7.06
N VAL A 82 4.13 -10.91 6.06
CA VAL A 82 5.57 -10.62 6.17
C VAL A 82 5.83 -9.15 5.84
N GLY A 83 6.66 -8.49 6.65
CA GLY A 83 7.04 -7.09 6.45
C GLY A 83 6.24 -6.12 7.31
N LEU A 84 5.82 -6.51 8.52
CA LEU A 84 5.12 -5.62 9.45
C LEU A 84 6.00 -4.42 9.83
N ASP A 85 7.33 -4.60 9.90
CA ASP A 85 8.32 -3.52 10.04
C ASP A 85 8.12 -2.40 9.02
N ARG A 86 7.85 -2.72 7.76
CA ARG A 86 7.58 -1.72 6.72
C ARG A 86 6.36 -0.85 7.05
N VAL A 87 5.32 -1.47 7.60
CA VAL A 87 4.12 -0.76 8.05
C VAL A 87 4.41 0.04 9.31
N ALA A 88 5.23 -0.51 10.21
CA ALA A 88 5.63 0.14 11.45
C ALA A 88 6.51 1.38 11.21
N GLU A 89 7.43 1.33 10.25
CA GLU A 89 8.25 2.46 9.81
C GLU A 89 7.39 3.58 9.24
N GLY A 90 6.46 3.21 8.34
CA GLY A 90 5.55 4.12 7.65
C GLY A 90 4.15 4.18 8.25
N GLU A 91 4.01 4.15 9.57
CA GLU A 91 2.70 4.01 10.24
C GLU A 91 1.71 5.15 9.93
N SER A 92 2.20 6.35 9.61
CA SER A 92 1.35 7.46 9.17
C SER A 92 0.78 7.26 7.75
N ASN A 93 1.32 6.33 6.96
CA ASN A 93 0.89 6.03 5.60
C ASN A 93 -0.39 5.15 5.61
N PRO A 94 -1.54 5.66 5.14
CA PRO A 94 -2.79 4.91 5.18
C PRO A 94 -2.81 3.69 4.25
N GLN A 95 -1.96 3.61 3.23
CA GLN A 95 -1.88 2.47 2.32
C GLN A 95 -1.13 1.31 2.92
N LEU A 96 -0.05 1.57 3.65
CA LEU A 96 0.64 0.53 4.41
C LEU A 96 -0.30 -0.05 5.48
N ARG A 97 -1.10 0.81 6.12
CA ARG A 97 -2.17 0.38 7.05
C ARG A 97 -3.27 -0.42 6.35
N ASN A 98 -3.78 0.05 5.21
CA ASN A 98 -4.76 -0.68 4.41
C ASN A 98 -4.19 -1.99 3.87
N GLN A 99 -2.91 -2.04 3.55
CA GLN A 99 -2.24 -3.27 3.12
C GLN A 99 -2.28 -4.32 4.22
N LEU A 100 -1.97 -3.94 5.46
CA LEU A 100 -2.08 -4.81 6.62
C LEU A 100 -3.52 -5.29 6.83
N ALA A 101 -4.50 -4.38 6.82
CA ALA A 101 -5.91 -4.77 6.95
C ALA A 101 -6.35 -5.76 5.85
N VAL A 102 -6.01 -5.49 4.59
CA VAL A 102 -6.32 -6.39 3.48
C VAL A 102 -5.64 -7.75 3.67
N ALA A 103 -4.36 -7.78 4.08
CA ALA A 103 -3.62 -9.00 4.32
C ALA A 103 -4.25 -9.87 5.41
N LEU A 104 -4.66 -9.25 6.53
CA LEU A 104 -5.32 -9.94 7.64
C LEU A 104 -6.66 -10.57 7.19
N THR A 105 -7.44 -9.86 6.37
CA THR A 105 -8.72 -10.41 5.84
C THR A 105 -8.55 -11.50 4.79
N ARG A 106 -7.33 -11.86 4.38
CA ARG A 106 -7.12 -13.00 3.48
C ARG A 106 -7.17 -14.34 4.23
N SER A 107 -7.12 -14.30 5.57
CA SER A 107 -7.21 -15.50 6.38
C SER A 107 -8.66 -15.88 6.68
N ILE A 108 -8.97 -17.17 6.51
CA ILE A 108 -10.22 -17.78 6.96
C ILE A 108 -10.05 -18.39 8.36
N GLY A 109 -8.81 -18.65 8.78
CA GLY A 109 -8.52 -19.29 10.06
C GLY A 109 -7.35 -18.61 10.75
N TRP A 110 -6.15 -19.11 10.50
CA TRP A 110 -4.95 -18.67 11.20
C TRP A 110 -4.22 -17.58 10.43
N VAL A 111 -3.75 -16.57 11.16
CA VAL A 111 -2.85 -15.55 10.63
C VAL A 111 -1.61 -15.43 11.49
N ARG A 112 -0.43 -15.43 10.86
CA ARG A 112 0.84 -15.17 11.52
C ARG A 112 1.45 -13.91 10.93
N VAL A 113 1.66 -12.91 11.75
CA VAL A 113 2.26 -11.63 11.33
C VAL A 113 3.72 -11.60 11.78
N SER A 114 4.59 -11.12 10.90
CA SER A 114 6.03 -11.04 11.15
C SER A 114 6.62 -9.73 10.63
N GLY A 115 7.59 -9.20 11.39
CA GLY A 115 8.39 -8.05 11.03
C GLY A 115 9.72 -8.07 11.77
N VAL A 116 10.67 -7.26 11.31
CA VAL A 116 12.03 -7.16 11.86
C VAL A 116 12.19 -5.88 12.66
N GLY A 117 12.88 -5.94 13.80
CA GLY A 117 13.16 -4.77 14.63
C GLY A 117 12.20 -4.63 15.80
N ASN A 118 12.13 -3.42 16.38
CA ASN A 118 11.35 -3.15 17.57
C ASN A 118 10.55 -1.85 17.37
N TYR A 119 9.23 -1.98 17.26
CA TYR A 119 8.33 -0.86 17.01
C TYR A 119 7.15 -0.88 17.99
N PRO A 120 6.64 0.29 18.42
CA PRO A 120 5.45 0.39 19.28
C PRO A 120 4.24 -0.37 18.73
N LEU A 121 4.07 -0.35 17.40
CA LEU A 121 3.03 -1.09 16.67
C LEU A 121 2.95 -2.57 17.09
N TYR A 122 4.08 -3.22 17.38
CA TYR A 122 4.09 -4.65 17.71
C TYR A 122 3.46 -4.90 19.07
N ALA A 123 3.73 -4.01 20.04
CA ALA A 123 3.14 -4.07 21.36
C ALA A 123 1.64 -3.78 21.34
N GLU A 124 1.18 -2.91 20.45
CA GLU A 124 -0.25 -2.66 20.22
C GLU A 124 -0.95 -3.88 19.61
N PHE A 125 -0.34 -4.51 18.60
CA PHE A 125 -0.82 -5.77 18.03
C PHE A 125 -0.97 -6.86 19.09
N ASP A 126 0.07 -7.06 19.87
CA ASP A 126 0.09 -8.04 20.95
C ASP A 126 -0.97 -7.75 22.02
N ARG A 127 -1.19 -6.48 22.36
CA ARG A 127 -2.23 -6.07 23.31
C ARG A 127 -3.62 -6.36 22.76
N ALA A 128 -3.89 -6.03 21.51
CA ALA A 128 -5.17 -6.25 20.86
C ALA A 128 -5.48 -7.75 20.66
N ILE A 129 -4.47 -8.57 20.36
CA ILE A 129 -4.65 -10.03 20.29
C ILE A 129 -4.99 -10.60 21.67
N ARG A 130 -4.31 -10.15 22.73
CA ARG A 130 -4.53 -10.64 24.10
C ARG A 130 -5.83 -10.16 24.73
N SER A 131 -6.35 -8.99 24.35
CA SER A 131 -7.62 -8.48 24.88
C SER A 131 -8.83 -9.25 24.36
N GLY A 132 -8.71 -9.95 23.22
CA GLY A 132 -9.82 -10.70 22.62
C GLY A 132 -10.95 -9.81 22.07
N GLU A 133 -10.75 -8.49 22.07
CA GLU A 133 -11.69 -7.48 21.56
C GLU A 133 -11.35 -7.09 20.11
N THR A 134 -12.32 -6.45 19.45
CA THR A 134 -12.17 -5.85 18.11
C THR A 134 -10.85 -5.06 18.01
N LEU A 135 -10.03 -5.38 17.01
CA LEU A 135 -8.79 -4.69 16.69
C LEU A 135 -9.06 -3.22 16.31
N ASN A 136 -9.10 -2.33 17.30
CA ASN A 136 -9.12 -0.89 17.11
C ASN A 136 -7.69 -0.35 17.21
N LEU A 137 -7.05 -0.20 16.05
CA LEU A 137 -5.72 0.36 15.94
C LEU A 137 -5.79 1.90 16.01
N THR A 138 -5.88 2.46 17.22
CA THR A 138 -5.75 3.91 17.43
C THR A 138 -4.29 4.32 17.45
N PHE A 139 -3.79 4.69 16.28
CA PHE A 139 -2.41 5.10 16.07
C PHE A 139 -2.19 6.56 16.43
N ASP A 140 -1.48 6.82 17.52
CA ASP A 140 -1.04 8.15 17.93
C ASP A 140 0.48 8.24 17.77
N ARG A 141 0.95 8.91 16.70
CA ARG A 141 2.36 9.31 16.61
C ARG A 141 2.50 10.74 17.12
N PRO A 142 3.50 11.04 17.99
CA PRO A 142 3.87 12.42 18.27
C PRO A 142 4.33 13.10 16.96
N PRO A 143 4.04 14.40 16.76
CA PRO A 143 4.26 15.07 15.49
C PRO A 143 5.74 15.04 15.09
N SER A 144 6.03 14.44 13.93
CA SER A 144 7.33 14.56 13.27
C SER A 144 7.57 16.01 12.89
N LYS A 145 8.76 16.53 13.23
CA LYS A 145 9.18 17.93 12.99
C LYS A 145 8.71 18.45 11.62
N PRO A 146 8.19 19.69 11.53
CA PRO A 146 7.75 20.26 10.27
C PRO A 146 8.95 20.42 9.32
N MET A 147 8.98 19.61 8.25
CA MET A 147 9.81 19.88 7.07
C MET A 147 9.37 21.21 6.46
N GLU A 148 10.34 22.02 6.00
CA GLU A 148 10.02 23.33 5.46
C GLU A 148 9.15 23.22 4.19
N ARG A 149 8.12 24.08 4.12
CA ARG A 149 7.04 24.06 3.12
C ARG A 149 7.54 24.15 1.67
N THR A 150 8.75 24.65 1.45
CA THR A 150 9.36 24.87 0.13
C THR A 150 9.98 23.61 -0.45
N GLU A 151 10.56 22.74 0.38
CA GLU A 151 11.21 21.49 -0.06
C GLU A 151 10.19 20.49 -0.63
N MET A 152 8.97 20.49 -0.08
CA MET A 152 7.87 19.63 -0.54
C MET A 152 7.41 19.97 -1.96
N GLY A 153 7.37 21.27 -2.32
CA GLY A 153 7.00 21.71 -3.67
C GLY A 153 8.05 21.32 -4.72
N GLU A 154 9.33 21.36 -4.35
CA GLU A 154 10.41 20.87 -5.22
C GLU A 154 10.38 19.36 -5.41
N LEU A 155 10.07 18.61 -4.35
CA LEU A 155 9.93 17.17 -4.40
C LEU A 155 8.72 16.77 -5.25
N VAL A 156 7.65 17.55 -5.27
CA VAL A 156 6.58 17.26 -6.24
C VAL A 156 6.98 17.68 -7.67
N ARG A 157 7.70 18.79 -7.87
CA ARG A 157 8.18 19.19 -9.22
C ARG A 157 9.13 18.17 -9.85
N ARG A 158 10.00 17.54 -9.05
CA ARG A 158 10.94 16.53 -9.53
C ARG A 158 10.25 15.20 -9.89
N TYR A 159 9.16 14.86 -9.21
CA TYR A 159 8.58 13.51 -9.25
C TYR A 159 7.21 13.44 -9.97
N ALA A 160 6.51 14.56 -10.13
CA ALA A 160 5.21 14.62 -10.82
C ALA A 160 5.27 14.34 -12.34
N PRO A 161 6.26 14.82 -13.12
CA PRO A 161 6.31 14.52 -14.55
C PRO A 161 7.00 13.17 -14.78
N GLY A 162 6.23 12.09 -14.64
CA GLY A 162 6.31 11.00 -15.60
C GLY A 162 7.14 9.75 -15.28
N ARG A 163 7.51 9.41 -14.04
CA ARG A 163 8.08 8.06 -13.76
C ARG A 163 8.08 7.57 -12.32
N GLU A 164 7.86 8.42 -11.32
CA GLU A 164 8.00 8.01 -9.92
C GLU A 164 6.69 8.25 -9.14
N SER A 165 6.32 7.26 -8.31
CA SER A 165 5.03 7.22 -7.62
C SER A 165 5.11 8.01 -6.32
N LEU A 166 4.18 8.94 -6.13
CA LEU A 166 3.97 9.66 -4.87
C LEU A 166 2.98 8.92 -3.97
N ALA A 167 2.59 7.68 -4.30
CA ALA A 167 1.57 6.95 -3.57
C ALA A 167 1.93 6.81 -2.09
N GLY A 168 1.12 7.44 -1.23
CA GLY A 168 1.27 7.36 0.23
C GLY A 168 2.28 8.32 0.82
N ALA A 169 2.76 9.26 0.02
CA ALA A 169 3.47 10.42 0.53
C ALA A 169 2.57 11.22 1.48
N ASP A 170 3.18 11.76 2.54
CA ASP A 170 2.58 12.80 3.36
C ASP A 170 2.92 14.17 2.76
N LEU A 171 1.90 14.81 2.20
CA LEU A 171 1.91 16.12 1.56
C LEU A 171 0.96 17.07 2.30
N THR A 172 0.76 16.85 3.61
CA THR A 172 -0.09 17.70 4.46
C THR A 172 0.38 19.15 4.40
N GLY A 173 -0.53 20.05 4.03
CA GLY A 173 -0.24 21.48 3.87
C GLY A 173 0.66 21.86 2.68
N ALA A 174 0.93 20.93 1.75
CA ALA A 174 1.81 21.19 0.61
C ALA A 174 1.26 22.30 -0.31
N GLN A 175 2.16 23.11 -0.86
CA GLN A 175 1.84 24.19 -1.81
C GLN A 175 2.01 23.67 -3.24
N LEU A 176 0.93 23.17 -3.83
CA LEU A 176 0.88 22.51 -5.14
C LEU A 176 0.02 23.27 -6.16
N GLY A 177 -0.29 24.54 -5.88
CA GLY A 177 -1.12 25.38 -6.74
C GLY A 177 -0.53 25.54 -8.14
N GLY A 178 -1.37 25.40 -9.17
CA GLY A 178 -0.98 25.54 -10.57
C GLY A 178 -0.07 24.43 -11.12
N MET A 179 0.25 23.39 -10.35
CA MET A 179 1.16 22.34 -10.79
C MET A 179 0.53 21.40 -11.82
N ASP A 180 1.35 20.93 -12.76
CA ASP A 180 0.99 19.84 -13.68
C ASP A 180 1.24 18.48 -12.99
N LEU A 181 0.16 17.84 -12.57
CA LEU A 181 0.11 16.55 -11.88
C LEU A 181 -0.64 15.52 -12.74
N ARG A 182 -0.65 15.70 -14.07
CA ARG A 182 -1.37 14.79 -14.98
C ARG A 182 -0.84 13.37 -14.86
N ASN A 183 -1.76 12.41 -14.74
CA ASN A 183 -1.47 10.99 -14.55
C ASN A 183 -0.61 10.65 -13.33
N ALA A 184 -0.42 11.58 -12.39
CA ALA A 184 0.36 11.33 -11.18
C ALA A 184 -0.24 10.18 -10.37
N ASP A 185 0.63 9.34 -9.81
CA ASP A 185 0.22 8.29 -8.88
C ASP A 185 0.21 8.85 -7.45
N LEU A 186 -0.97 9.34 -7.05
CA LEU A 186 -1.27 9.95 -5.75
C LEU A 186 -2.21 9.05 -4.94
N ILE A 187 -2.24 7.75 -5.23
CA ILE A 187 -3.10 6.80 -4.51
C ILE A 187 -2.73 6.93 -3.04
N GLY A 188 -3.74 7.16 -2.19
CA GLY A 188 -3.70 7.29 -0.73
C GLY A 188 -2.75 8.34 -0.13
N THR A 189 -2.30 9.33 -0.89
CA THR A 189 -1.50 10.42 -0.33
C THR A 189 -2.26 11.20 0.75
N GLN A 190 -1.56 11.69 1.77
CA GLN A 190 -2.12 12.65 2.72
C GLN A 190 -1.93 14.05 2.16
N LEU A 191 -3.02 14.71 1.78
CA LEU A 191 -3.06 16.07 1.23
C LEU A 191 -3.92 16.98 2.13
N VAL A 192 -3.93 16.69 3.43
CA VAL A 192 -4.75 17.42 4.40
C VAL A 192 -4.32 18.89 4.41
N GLY A 193 -5.24 19.80 4.14
CA GLY A 193 -4.97 21.24 4.05
C GLY A 193 -4.00 21.65 2.92
N ALA A 194 -3.69 20.77 1.97
CA ALA A 194 -2.82 21.10 0.84
C ALA A 194 -3.46 22.13 -0.09
N ASP A 195 -2.65 23.02 -0.67
CA ASP A 195 -3.09 23.94 -1.71
C ASP A 195 -2.87 23.33 -3.09
N LEU A 196 -3.95 22.93 -3.77
CA LEU A 196 -3.99 22.43 -5.14
C LEU A 196 -4.73 23.41 -6.07
N GLY A 197 -4.87 24.68 -5.67
CA GLY A 197 -5.60 25.67 -6.44
C GLY A 197 -5.03 25.82 -7.86
N GLY A 198 -5.86 25.62 -8.89
CA GLY A 198 -5.42 25.68 -10.29
C GLY A 198 -4.55 24.51 -10.78
N ALA A 199 -4.30 23.48 -9.97
CA ALA A 199 -3.49 22.33 -10.38
C ALA A 199 -4.17 21.50 -11.48
N ILE A 200 -3.37 20.87 -12.36
CA ILE A 200 -3.86 19.97 -13.42
C ILE A 200 -3.68 18.52 -12.95
N LEU A 201 -4.75 17.91 -12.45
CA LEU A 201 -4.81 16.53 -11.95
C LEU A 201 -5.46 15.57 -12.97
N ASP A 202 -5.48 15.92 -14.26
CA ASP A 202 -6.15 15.11 -15.27
C ASP A 202 -5.54 13.70 -15.34
N GLY A 203 -6.38 12.67 -15.23
CA GLY A 203 -5.94 11.27 -15.18
C GLY A 203 -5.20 10.84 -13.92
N ALA A 204 -5.02 11.73 -12.93
CA ALA A 204 -4.32 11.40 -11.69
C ALA A 204 -5.04 10.28 -10.92
N LYS A 205 -4.26 9.39 -10.30
CA LYS A 205 -4.78 8.32 -9.45
C LYS A 205 -4.80 8.83 -8.01
N LEU A 206 -5.97 9.16 -7.49
CA LEU A 206 -6.17 9.70 -6.13
C LEU A 206 -6.98 8.74 -5.25
N ALA A 207 -7.02 7.45 -5.62
CA ALA A 207 -7.81 6.47 -4.89
C ALA A 207 -7.36 6.42 -3.42
N ILE A 208 -8.29 6.56 -2.48
CA ILE A 208 -8.05 6.54 -1.04
C ILE A 208 -7.20 7.74 -0.53
N ALA A 209 -6.92 8.76 -1.34
CA ALA A 209 -6.19 9.95 -0.90
C ALA A 209 -7.00 10.77 0.12
N ASN A 210 -6.33 11.37 1.11
CA ASN A 210 -6.97 12.24 2.09
C ASN A 210 -6.75 13.71 1.74
N LEU A 211 -7.77 14.35 1.19
CA LEU A 211 -7.82 15.76 0.79
C LEU A 211 -8.59 16.61 1.81
N THR A 212 -8.67 16.18 3.08
CA THR A 212 -9.44 16.91 4.11
C THR A 212 -8.95 18.36 4.22
N GLY A 213 -9.84 19.33 4.02
CA GLY A 213 -9.48 20.75 4.05
C GLY A 213 -8.61 21.26 2.88
N ALA A 214 -8.32 20.42 1.88
CA ALA A 214 -7.49 20.82 0.75
C ALA A 214 -8.17 21.90 -0.11
N ASN A 215 -7.39 22.82 -0.68
CA ASN A 215 -7.85 23.81 -1.64
C ASN A 215 -7.76 23.25 -3.06
N LEU A 216 -8.88 22.93 -3.70
CA LEU A 216 -8.95 22.45 -5.09
C LEU A 216 -9.61 23.49 -6.00
N MET A 217 -9.68 24.76 -5.59
CA MET A 217 -10.34 25.79 -6.39
C MET A 217 -9.63 25.98 -7.74
N GLY A 218 -10.35 25.80 -8.83
CA GLY A 218 -9.80 25.93 -10.19
C GLY A 218 -8.93 24.75 -10.63
N ALA A 219 -8.79 23.69 -9.83
CA ALA A 219 -8.07 22.49 -10.24
C ALA A 219 -8.83 21.72 -11.33
N SER A 220 -8.12 21.20 -12.33
CA SER A 220 -8.68 20.28 -13.32
C SER A 220 -8.56 18.85 -12.83
N LEU A 221 -9.68 18.13 -12.75
CA LEU A 221 -9.75 16.73 -12.28
C LEU A 221 -10.28 15.79 -13.37
N LYS A 222 -10.10 16.13 -14.65
CA LYS A 222 -10.71 15.37 -15.75
C LYS A 222 -10.14 13.95 -15.79
N GLY A 223 -11.01 12.94 -15.63
CA GLY A 223 -10.58 11.54 -15.60
C GLY A 223 -9.74 11.15 -14.37
N ALA A 224 -9.65 12.00 -13.35
CA ALA A 224 -8.99 11.64 -12.09
C ALA A 224 -9.76 10.52 -11.37
N LYS A 225 -9.04 9.55 -10.81
CA LYS A 225 -9.62 8.41 -10.11
C LYS A 225 -9.65 8.67 -8.61
N LEU A 226 -10.79 9.10 -8.09
CA LEU A 226 -11.01 9.48 -6.68
C LEU A 226 -11.69 8.39 -5.84
N VAL A 227 -11.65 7.12 -6.27
CA VAL A 227 -12.35 6.02 -5.58
C VAL A 227 -11.86 5.93 -4.13
N GLY A 228 -12.77 6.16 -3.17
CA GLY A 228 -12.47 6.12 -1.74
C GLY A 228 -11.67 7.31 -1.20
N ALA A 229 -11.45 8.37 -1.98
CA ALA A 229 -10.79 9.58 -1.51
C ALA A 229 -11.63 10.30 -0.44
N ILE A 230 -10.97 10.88 0.57
CA ILE A 230 -11.61 11.66 1.62
C ILE A 230 -11.52 13.14 1.24
N LEU A 231 -12.66 13.80 1.07
CA LEU A 231 -12.77 15.20 0.61
C LEU A 231 -13.45 16.10 1.65
N THR A 232 -13.47 15.70 2.92
CA THR A 232 -14.13 16.44 4.00
C THR A 232 -13.58 17.88 4.08
N ASN A 233 -14.44 18.89 4.00
CA ASN A 233 -14.05 20.31 3.98
C ASN A 233 -13.10 20.71 2.83
N ALA A 234 -12.92 19.88 1.80
CA ALA A 234 -12.16 20.26 0.63
C ALA A 234 -12.90 21.38 -0.13
N ARG A 235 -12.16 22.41 -0.55
CA ARG A 235 -12.73 23.55 -1.28
C ARG A 235 -12.69 23.28 -2.77
N LEU A 236 -13.85 22.94 -3.34
CA LEU A 236 -14.05 22.76 -4.78
C LEU A 236 -14.96 23.87 -5.28
N LYS A 237 -14.58 24.57 -6.34
CA LYS A 237 -15.48 25.51 -7.04
C LYS A 237 -15.79 24.97 -8.43
N LYS A 238 -17.07 24.95 -8.78
CA LYS A 238 -17.56 24.58 -10.10
C LYS A 238 -17.13 25.68 -11.09
N SER A 239 -16.31 25.33 -12.06
CA SER A 239 -16.20 26.06 -13.33
C SER A 239 -17.33 25.63 -14.25
#